data_AF-A0A7V9BT75-F1
#
_entry.id   AF-A0A7V9BT75-F1
#
_cell.length_a   1.000
_cell.length_b   1.000
_cell.length_c   1.000
_cell.angle_alpha   90.00
_cell.angle_beta   90.00
_cell.angle_gamma   90.00
#
_symmetry.space_group_name_H-M   'P 1'
#
loop_
_entity.id
_entity.type
_entity.pdbx_description
1 polymer ?
#
loop_
_entity_poly.entity_id
_entity_poly.type
_entity_poly.pdbx_seq_one_letter_code
_entity_poly.pdbx_strand_id
1 'polypeptide(L)'
;MRAEGNTVFFADGTQRDYDLVVCATGFSLSLPMLAPGTVDIHGKCPQLLAGTMTRHDRHLYVVGGYQARYGLGPVVRPAAVLLARWVALQDEIERPLGDALYRIGLRPPASHLVDPHAAIRSMSLAMRAMPLLRWRVRRVGSARPVVATPLGE
;
A
#
# COMPACT_ATOMS: atom_id res chain seq x y z
N MET A 1 23.53 4.34 21.34
CA MET A 1 23.05 4.40 22.73
C MET A 1 23.16 3.00 23.30
N ARG A 2 23.81 2.85 24.45
CA ARG A 2 23.86 1.61 25.24
C ARG A 2 23.31 1.92 26.63
N ALA A 3 22.63 0.98 27.25
CA ALA A 3 22.18 1.09 28.63
C ALA A 3 22.81 -0.04 29.43
N GLU A 4 23.31 0.26 30.62
CA GLU A 4 23.78 -0.72 31.59
C GLU A 4 23.23 -0.38 32.97
N GLY A 5 22.46 -1.30 33.56
CA GLY A 5 21.68 -0.97 34.75
C GLY A 5 20.77 0.22 34.47
N ASN A 6 20.88 1.26 35.30
CA ASN A 6 20.11 2.50 35.16
C ASN A 6 20.84 3.58 34.33
N THR A 7 22.08 3.34 33.92
CA THR A 7 22.93 4.32 33.25
C THR A 7 22.83 4.18 31.73
N VAL A 8 22.54 5.29 31.05
CA VAL A 8 22.52 5.37 29.58
C VAL A 8 23.75 6.11 29.09
N PHE A 9 24.44 5.52 28.10
CA PHE A 9 25.62 6.06 27.43
C PHE A 9 25.24 6.58 26.04
N PHE A 10 25.46 7.87 25.80
CA PHE A 10 25.16 8.56 24.55
C PHE A 10 26.38 8.58 23.62
N ALA A 11 26.14 8.81 22.32
CA ALA A 11 27.18 8.77 21.29
C ALA A 11 28.20 9.92 21.38
N ASP A 12 27.85 10.99 22.09
CA ASP A 12 28.73 12.13 22.38
C ASP A 12 29.65 11.88 23.60
N GLY A 13 29.58 10.69 24.20
CA GLY A 13 30.37 10.32 25.38
C GLY A 13 29.73 10.72 26.71
N THR A 14 28.59 11.41 26.71
CA THR A 14 27.86 11.72 27.95
C THR A 14 27.15 10.48 28.49
N GLN A 15 27.00 10.41 29.81
CA GLN A 15 26.27 9.34 30.49
C GLN A 15 25.42 9.90 31.63
N ARG A 16 24.26 9.28 31.87
CA ARG A 16 23.35 9.68 32.95
C ARG A 16 22.44 8.54 33.36
N ASP A 17 21.99 8.57 34.61
CA ASP A 17 21.00 7.64 35.13
C ASP A 17 19.57 8.09 34.80
N TYR A 18 18.70 7.13 34.48
CA TYR A 18 17.30 7.37 34.14
C TYR A 18 16.38 6.32 34.75
N ASP A 19 15.29 6.75 35.37
CA ASP A 19 14.31 5.84 35.98
C ASP A 19 13.33 5.22 34.97
N LEU A 20 13.19 5.82 33.78
CA LEU A 20 12.31 5.36 32.72
C LEU A 20 12.90 5.68 31.34
N VAL A 21 12.86 4.69 30.45
CA VAL A 21 13.20 4.85 29.04
C VAL A 21 11.97 4.58 28.18
N VAL A 22 11.62 5.52 27.30
CA VAL A 22 10.50 5.38 26.36
C VAL A 22 11.02 5.23 24.94
N CYS A 23 10.78 4.07 24.34
CA CYS A 23 11.20 3.78 22.96
C CYS A 23 10.16 4.31 21.95
N ALA A 24 10.28 5.59 21.58
CA ALA A 24 9.46 6.21 20.53
C ALA A 24 10.00 5.93 19.11
N THR A 25 10.44 4.70 18.83
CA THR A 25 11.13 4.31 17.57
C THR A 25 10.19 4.03 16.40
N GLY A 26 8.88 4.23 16.58
CA GLY A 26 7.85 4.01 15.56
C GLY A 26 7.40 2.55 15.46
N PHE A 27 6.76 2.22 14.33
CA PHE A 27 6.13 0.91 14.09
C PHE A 27 6.62 0.26 12.79
N SER A 28 6.57 -1.07 12.74
CA SER A 28 6.67 -1.88 11.54
C SER A 28 5.28 -2.32 11.06
N LEU A 29 5.14 -2.52 9.75
CA LEU A 29 3.91 -3.06 9.16
C LEU A 29 4.06 -4.58 8.99
N SER A 30 3.12 -5.34 9.53
CA SER A 30 3.03 -6.79 9.32
C SER A 30 1.57 -7.21 9.11
N LEU A 31 1.34 -8.23 8.28
CA LEU A 31 0.02 -8.76 7.94
C LEU A 31 -0.01 -10.29 8.20
N PRO A 32 0.05 -10.73 9.47
CA PRO A 32 0.26 -12.15 9.83
C PRO A 32 -0.93 -13.06 9.48
N MET A 33 -2.09 -12.48 9.20
CA MET A 33 -3.28 -13.18 8.72
C MET A 33 -3.21 -13.57 7.24
N LEU A 34 -2.26 -13.02 6.48
CA LEU A 34 -2.04 -13.34 5.08
C LEU A 34 -0.86 -14.31 4.93
N ALA A 35 -0.87 -15.11 3.87
CA ALA A 35 0.26 -15.96 3.55
C ALA A 35 1.51 -15.10 3.26
N PRO A 36 2.72 -15.58 3.60
CA PRO A 36 3.96 -14.91 3.21
C PRO A 36 4.00 -14.66 1.70
N GLY A 37 4.41 -13.45 1.29
CA GLY A 37 4.49 -13.06 -0.12
C GLY A 37 3.16 -12.62 -0.75
N THR A 38 2.03 -12.61 -0.02
CA THR A 38 0.78 -12.04 -0.54
C THR A 38 0.87 -10.53 -0.75
N VAL A 39 1.52 -9.82 0.18
CA VAL A 39 1.77 -8.37 0.08
C VAL A 39 3.25 -8.11 0.29
N ASP A 40 3.95 -7.70 -0.77
CA ASP A 40 5.34 -7.28 -0.66
C ASP A 40 5.43 -5.95 0.11
N ILE A 41 6.26 -5.91 1.15
CA ILE A 41 6.48 -4.72 1.97
C ILE A 41 7.95 -4.33 1.86
N HIS A 42 8.21 -3.18 1.24
CA HIS A 42 9.56 -2.61 1.14
C HIS A 42 9.74 -1.55 2.23
N GLY A 43 10.46 -1.91 3.30
CA GLY A 43 10.61 -1.04 4.47
C GLY A 43 9.26 -0.76 5.15
N LYS A 44 8.73 0.45 5.00
CA LYS A 44 7.39 0.85 5.48
C LYS A 44 6.35 0.94 4.36
N CYS A 45 6.70 0.54 3.15
CA CYS A 45 5.91 0.77 1.93
C CYS A 45 5.34 -0.55 1.38
N PRO A 46 4.06 -0.89 1.64
CA PRO A 46 3.41 -2.01 0.99
C PRO A 46 3.24 -1.71 -0.51
N GLN A 47 3.62 -2.67 -1.35
CA GLN A 47 3.68 -2.53 -2.81
C GLN A 47 2.29 -2.72 -3.44
N LEU A 48 1.36 -1.82 -3.11
CA LEU A 48 -0.04 -1.88 -3.54
C LEU A 48 -0.33 -0.97 -4.74
N LEU A 49 -0.92 -1.54 -5.78
CA LEU A 49 -1.41 -0.79 -6.94
C LEU A 49 -2.66 0.01 -6.57
N ALA A 50 -2.73 1.24 -7.10
CA ALA A 50 -3.75 2.23 -6.75
C ALA A 50 -3.91 2.43 -5.23
N GLY A 51 -2.85 2.14 -4.45
CA GLY A 51 -2.84 2.24 -3.00
C GLY A 51 -3.64 1.17 -2.26
N THR A 52 -4.15 0.12 -2.94
CA THR A 52 -4.96 -0.89 -2.26
C THR A 52 -4.89 -2.34 -2.79
N MET A 53 -4.57 -2.56 -4.06
CA MET A 53 -4.62 -3.90 -4.66
C MET A 53 -3.23 -4.54 -4.73
N THR A 54 -3.14 -5.84 -4.48
CA THR A 54 -1.95 -6.62 -4.86
C THR A 54 -1.96 -6.84 -6.36
N ARG A 55 -0.82 -7.23 -6.94
CA ARG A 55 -0.74 -7.53 -8.37
C ARG A 55 -1.42 -8.86 -8.71
N HIS A 56 -1.40 -9.83 -7.80
CA HIS A 56 -1.64 -11.24 -8.11
C HIS A 56 -2.97 -11.77 -7.58
N ASP A 57 -3.59 -11.09 -6.62
CA ASP A 57 -4.79 -11.57 -5.95
C ASP A 57 -6.04 -10.85 -6.46
N ARG A 58 -7.08 -11.63 -6.73
CA ARG A 58 -8.42 -11.10 -6.94
C ARG A 58 -9.08 -10.89 -5.59
N HIS A 59 -9.90 -9.85 -5.51
CA HIS A 59 -10.78 -9.62 -4.36
C HIS A 59 -10.07 -9.41 -3.01
N LEU A 60 -8.76 -9.12 -3.05
CA LEU A 60 -7.97 -8.73 -1.87
C LEU A 60 -7.63 -7.23 -1.95
N TYR A 61 -8.10 -6.49 -0.95
CA TYR A 61 -7.90 -5.05 -0.86
C TYR A 61 -7.33 -4.69 0.50
N VAL A 62 -6.13 -4.11 0.51
CA VAL A 62 -5.48 -3.61 1.72
C VAL A 62 -5.66 -2.10 1.76
N VAL A 63 -6.20 -1.57 2.84
CA VAL A 63 -6.47 -0.12 2.98
C VAL A 63 -5.70 0.41 4.16
N GLY A 64 -5.16 1.64 4.04
CA GLY A 64 -4.45 2.30 5.14
C GLY A 64 -2.96 1.94 5.23
N GLY A 65 -2.40 1.25 4.24
CA GLY A 65 -0.97 0.95 4.15
C GLY A 65 -0.08 2.16 3.80
N TYR A 66 -0.52 3.38 4.05
CA TYR A 66 0.18 4.61 3.70
C TYR A 66 0.07 5.64 4.82
N GLN A 67 1.02 6.56 4.87
CA GLN A 67 1.08 7.64 5.82
C GLN A 67 0.85 8.98 5.09
N ALA A 68 -0.32 9.56 5.31
CA ALA A 68 -0.60 10.90 4.81
C ALA A 68 0.27 11.92 5.55
N ARG A 69 0.83 12.90 4.81
CA ARG A 69 1.60 14.02 5.40
C ARG A 69 0.74 15.02 6.19
N TYR A 70 -0.57 14.82 6.20
CA TYR A 70 -1.57 15.56 6.98
C TYR A 70 -2.69 14.58 7.39
N GLY A 71 -3.71 15.05 8.10
CA GLY A 71 -4.86 14.24 8.50
C GLY A 71 -5.53 13.48 7.35
N LEU A 72 -5.99 12.25 7.64
CA LEU A 72 -6.61 11.34 6.66
C LEU A 72 -8.03 11.76 6.24
N GLY A 73 -8.73 12.57 7.04
CA GLY A 73 -10.16 12.88 6.86
C GLY A 73 -10.59 13.19 5.42
N PRO A 74 -9.94 14.16 4.74
CA PRO A 74 -10.29 14.51 3.36
C PRO A 74 -10.04 13.40 2.32
N VAL A 75 -9.15 12.45 2.62
CA VAL A 75 -8.74 11.36 1.70
C VAL A 75 -9.65 10.15 1.85
N VAL A 76 -10.18 9.88 3.05
CA VAL A 76 -10.94 8.66 3.36
C VAL A 76 -12.16 8.50 2.46
N ARG A 77 -13.03 9.52 2.38
CA ARG A 77 -14.26 9.45 1.56
C ARG A 77 -13.97 9.19 0.08
N PRO A 78 -13.13 9.98 -0.63
CA PRO A 78 -12.85 9.70 -2.04
C PRO A 78 -12.17 8.35 -2.25
N ALA A 79 -11.29 7.91 -1.33
CA ALA A 79 -10.66 6.59 -1.40
C ALA A 79 -11.69 5.46 -1.29
N ALA A 80 -12.62 5.54 -0.34
CA ALA A 80 -13.67 4.54 -0.16
C ALA A 80 -14.62 4.44 -1.37
N VAL A 81 -15.01 5.58 -1.95
CA VAL A 81 -15.85 5.61 -3.16
C VAL A 81 -15.12 4.97 -4.34
N LEU A 82 -13.83 5.28 -4.52
CA LEU A 82 -13.03 4.70 -5.59
C LEU A 82 -12.81 3.20 -5.38
N LEU A 83 -12.55 2.76 -4.14
CA LEU A 83 -12.44 1.35 -3.78
C LEU A 83 -13.70 0.57 -4.13
N ALA A 84 -14.89 1.07 -3.79
CA ALA A 84 -16.15 0.42 -4.15
C ALA A 84 -16.29 0.21 -5.67
N ARG A 85 -15.82 1.15 -6.48
CA ARG A 85 -15.79 1.01 -7.95
C ARG A 85 -14.76 -0.01 -8.42
N TRP A 86 -13.61 -0.10 -7.76
CA TRP A 86 -12.63 -1.17 -8.05
C TRP A 86 -13.18 -2.54 -7.74
N VAL A 87 -13.85 -2.70 -6.60
CA VAL A 87 -14.51 -3.96 -6.21
C VAL A 87 -15.52 -4.38 -7.28
N ALA A 88 -16.43 -3.49 -7.67
CA ALA A 88 -17.40 -3.78 -8.73
C ALA A 88 -16.75 -4.09 -10.08
N LEU A 89 -15.64 -3.42 -10.42
CA LEU A 89 -14.91 -3.68 -11.67
C LEU A 89 -14.21 -5.04 -11.65
N GLN A 90 -13.70 -5.48 -10.50
CA GLN A 90 -13.04 -6.78 -10.35
C GLN A 90 -13.98 -7.96 -10.63
N ASP A 91 -15.29 -7.81 -10.35
CA ASP A 91 -16.31 -8.82 -10.65
C ASP A 91 -16.52 -9.03 -12.17
N GLU A 92 -16.14 -8.04 -12.98
CA GLU A 92 -16.34 -8.08 -14.44
C GLU A 92 -15.15 -8.66 -15.21
N ILE A 93 -14.06 -8.98 -14.51
CA ILE A 93 -12.83 -9.48 -15.11
C ILE A 93 -12.33 -10.75 -14.39
N GLU A 94 -11.74 -11.65 -15.16
CA GLU A 94 -11.16 -12.90 -14.63
C GLU A 94 -9.79 -12.67 -14.01
N ARG A 95 -9.01 -11.71 -14.50
CA ARG A 95 -7.69 -11.38 -13.94
C ARG A 95 -7.77 -10.54 -12.67
N PRO A 96 -6.74 -10.59 -11.81
CA PRO A 96 -6.52 -9.57 -10.78
C PRO A 96 -6.53 -8.16 -11.39
N LEU A 97 -7.34 -7.27 -10.82
CA LEU A 97 -7.44 -5.88 -11.22
C LEU A 97 -6.09 -5.17 -11.06
N GLY A 98 -5.31 -5.54 -10.04
CA GLY A 98 -3.92 -5.09 -9.90
C GLY A 98 -3.07 -5.42 -11.14
N ASP A 99 -3.06 -6.66 -11.62
CA ASP A 99 -2.32 -7.02 -12.85
C ASP A 99 -2.81 -6.22 -14.06
N ALA A 100 -4.13 -6.05 -14.22
CA ALA A 100 -4.68 -5.26 -15.33
C ALA A 100 -4.23 -3.79 -15.25
N LEU A 101 -4.25 -3.17 -14.07
CA LEU A 101 -3.76 -1.81 -13.84
C LEU A 101 -2.24 -1.69 -14.06
N TYR A 102 -1.48 -2.70 -13.66
CA TYR A 102 -0.04 -2.75 -13.89
C TYR A 102 0.30 -2.77 -15.39
N ARG A 103 -0.42 -3.59 -16.16
CA ARG A 103 -0.24 -3.73 -17.61
C ARG A 103 -0.56 -2.47 -18.39
N ILE A 104 -1.49 -1.65 -17.92
CA ILE A 104 -1.79 -0.34 -18.53
C ILE A 104 -0.86 0.79 -18.04
N GLY A 105 0.15 0.47 -17.22
CA GLY A 105 1.23 1.39 -16.85
C GLY A 105 1.25 1.82 -15.38
N LEU A 106 0.29 1.41 -14.55
CA LEU A 106 0.33 1.75 -13.12
C LEU A 106 1.49 1.00 -12.44
N ARG A 107 2.10 1.64 -11.44
CA ARG A 107 3.21 1.07 -10.68
C ARG A 107 2.93 1.15 -9.17
N PRO A 108 3.48 0.24 -8.37
CA PRO A 108 3.47 0.36 -6.92
C PRO A 108 4.12 1.66 -6.43
N PRO A 109 3.78 2.13 -5.22
CA PRO A 109 4.35 3.35 -4.66
C PRO A 109 5.83 3.19 -4.31
N ALA A 110 6.63 4.21 -4.64
CA ALA A 110 8.02 4.31 -4.21
C ALA A 110 8.16 4.71 -2.73
N SER A 111 7.11 5.27 -2.12
CA SER A 111 7.12 5.72 -0.74
C SER A 111 5.76 5.52 -0.08
N HIS A 112 5.79 5.19 1.22
CA HIS A 112 4.60 5.14 2.08
C HIS A 112 4.03 6.53 2.36
N LEU A 113 4.80 7.60 2.14
CA LEU A 113 4.36 8.97 2.35
C LEU A 113 3.48 9.45 1.20
N VAL A 114 2.27 9.90 1.53
CA VAL A 114 1.28 10.38 0.55
C VAL A 114 1.00 11.86 0.75
N ASP A 115 1.07 12.63 -0.33
CA ASP A 115 0.54 13.99 -0.39
C ASP A 115 -1.00 13.92 -0.57
N PRO A 116 -1.80 14.40 0.39
CA PRO A 116 -3.25 14.26 0.34
C PRO A 116 -3.90 14.96 -0.86
N HIS A 117 -3.39 16.13 -1.24
CA HIS A 117 -3.95 16.89 -2.36
C HIS A 117 -3.69 16.19 -3.69
N ALA A 118 -2.47 15.68 -3.90
CA ALA A 118 -2.12 14.87 -5.05
C ALA A 118 -2.95 13.59 -5.09
N ALA A 119 -3.13 12.90 -3.96
CA ALA A 119 -3.98 11.71 -3.88
C ALA A 119 -5.43 12.02 -4.28
N ILE A 120 -6.02 13.09 -3.74
CA ILE A 120 -7.39 13.50 -4.06
C ILE A 120 -7.53 13.87 -5.54
N ARG A 121 -6.55 14.59 -6.12
CA ARG A 121 -6.53 14.90 -7.55
C ARG A 121 -6.45 13.63 -8.40
N SER A 122 -5.54 12.72 -8.08
CA SER A 122 -5.40 11.44 -8.80
C SER A 122 -6.66 10.59 -8.70
N MET A 123 -7.29 10.51 -7.52
CA MET A 123 -8.57 9.80 -7.35
C MET A 123 -9.69 10.45 -8.17
N SER A 124 -9.76 11.79 -8.20
CA SER A 124 -10.74 12.52 -9.01
C SER A 124 -10.55 12.28 -10.50
N LEU A 125 -9.29 12.26 -10.97
CA LEU A 125 -8.96 11.92 -12.36
C LEU A 125 -9.32 10.47 -12.68
N ALA A 126 -8.99 9.52 -11.80
CA ALA A 126 -9.35 8.11 -11.96
C ALA A 126 -10.88 7.92 -12.04
N MET A 127 -11.62 8.61 -11.18
CA MET A 127 -13.09 8.60 -11.18
C MET A 127 -13.67 9.13 -12.49
N ARG A 128 -13.11 10.22 -13.04
CA ARG A 128 -13.54 10.81 -14.32
C ARG A 128 -13.19 9.91 -15.51
N ALA A 129 -12.01 9.31 -15.50
CA ALA A 129 -11.53 8.41 -16.54
C ALA A 129 -12.10 6.98 -16.44
N MET A 130 -12.94 6.69 -15.44
CA MET A 130 -13.43 5.35 -15.12
C MET A 130 -14.05 4.59 -16.32
N PRO A 131 -14.89 5.20 -17.20
CA PRO A 131 -15.45 4.47 -18.34
C PRO A 131 -14.38 3.96 -19.31
N LEU A 132 -13.39 4.82 -19.61
CA LEU A 132 -12.26 4.45 -20.47
C LEU A 132 -11.39 3.39 -19.81
N LEU A 133 -11.16 3.54 -18.51
CA LEU A 133 -10.36 2.59 -17.74
C LEU A 133 -11.02 1.22 -17.67
N ARG A 134 -12.31 1.15 -17.37
CA ARG A 134 -13.12 -0.08 -17.40
C ARG A 134 -13.04 -0.77 -18.76
N TRP A 135 -13.14 -0.01 -19.86
CA TRP A 135 -12.96 -0.56 -21.20
C TRP A 135 -11.55 -1.13 -21.44
N ARG A 136 -10.49 -0.41 -21.07
CA ARG A 136 -9.10 -0.90 -21.20
C ARG A 136 -8.85 -2.14 -20.32
N VAL A 137 -9.29 -2.08 -19.06
CA VAL A 137 -9.15 -3.15 -18.08
C VAL A 137 -9.87 -4.41 -18.54
N ARG A 138 -11.11 -4.31 -19.06
CA ARG A 138 -11.81 -5.47 -19.63
C ARG A 138 -11.04 -6.10 -20.80
N ARG A 139 -10.51 -5.29 -21.72
CA ARG A 139 -9.71 -5.81 -22.84
C ARG A 139 -8.44 -6.56 -22.39
N VAL A 140 -7.78 -6.09 -21.33
CA VAL A 140 -6.58 -6.74 -20.78
C VAL A 140 -6.94 -7.89 -19.82
N GLY A 141 -8.09 -7.79 -19.15
CA GLY A 141 -8.55 -8.62 -18.04
C GLY A 141 -9.36 -9.87 -18.44
N SER A 142 -9.86 -9.96 -19.68
CA SER A 142 -10.59 -11.12 -20.21
C SER A 142 -9.69 -12.24 -20.76
N ALA A 143 -8.37 -12.07 -20.78
CA ALA A 143 -7.45 -13.16 -21.09
C ALA A 143 -7.21 -14.00 -19.82
N ARG A 144 -7.10 -15.34 -19.92
CA ARG A 144 -6.82 -16.23 -18.77
C ARG A 144 -5.63 -15.72 -17.94
N PRO A 145 -5.69 -15.73 -16.58
CA PRO A 145 -4.56 -15.31 -15.75
C PRO A 145 -3.33 -16.17 -16.05
N VAL A 146 -2.17 -15.52 -16.19
CA VAL A 146 -0.90 -16.24 -16.23
C VAL A 146 -0.64 -16.70 -14.80
N VAL A 147 -0.62 -18.02 -14.58
CA VAL A 147 -0.20 -18.62 -13.32
C VAL A 147 1.15 -18.01 -12.96
N ALA A 148 1.26 -17.42 -11.77
CA ALA A 148 2.52 -16.89 -11.31
C ALA A 148 3.53 -18.04 -11.24
N THR A 149 4.54 -18.02 -12.11
CA THR A 149 5.74 -18.82 -11.91
C THR A 149 6.35 -18.36 -10.59
N PRO A 150 6.68 -19.26 -9.65
CA PRO A 150 7.39 -18.87 -8.43
C PRO A 150 8.66 -18.12 -8.85
N LEU A 151 8.89 -16.96 -8.24
CA LEU A 151 10.21 -16.34 -8.30
C LEU A 151 11.17 -17.37 -7.68
N GLY A 152 12.08 -17.87 -8.52
CA GLY A 152 13.02 -18.91 -8.14
C GLY A 152 13.83 -18.55 -6.91
N GLU A 153 14.19 -19.60 -6.17
CA GLU A 153 15.09 -19.59 -5.01
C GLU A 153 16.41 -18.86 -5.27
#